data_AF-A0A0L7KPE0-F1
#
_entry.id   AF-A0A0L7KPE0-F1
#
_cell.length_a   1.000
_cell.length_b   1.000
_cell.length_c   1.000
_cell.angle_alpha   90.00
_cell.angle_beta   90.00
_cell.angle_gamma   90.00
#
_symmetry.space_group_name_H-M   'P 1'
#
loop_
_entity.id
_entity.type
_entity.pdbx_description
1 polymer ?
#
loop_
_entity_poly.entity_id
_entity_poly.type
_entity_poly.pdbx_seq_one_letter_code
_entity_poly.pdbx_strand_id
1 'polypeptide(L)'
;IFNWIPRPYNNTEGLPEKMPEDLKQHIKMVSGKPEANTVWVSCEGENPADVENVGPVQYIPRRGFPAYYYPFTNKEGYLSPLVAVLFEKPRTGVLINIECKAWAKNIQYDRYERRGSVHFELMVDRN
;
A
#
# COMPACT_ATOMS: atom_id res chain seq x y z
N ILE A 1 10.82 9.64 -8.40
CA ILE A 1 11.07 9.43 -9.85
C ILE A 1 10.68 10.71 -10.57
N PHE A 2 11.63 11.38 -11.23
CA PHE A 2 11.35 12.62 -11.95
C PHE A 2 10.35 12.36 -13.09
N ASN A 3 9.37 13.24 -13.25
CA ASN A 3 8.35 13.20 -14.30
C ASN A 3 7.52 11.90 -14.39
N TRP A 4 7.50 11.07 -13.34
CA TRP A 4 6.67 9.86 -13.32
C TRP A 4 5.22 10.20 -12.97
N ILE A 5 4.30 9.72 -13.80
CA ILE A 5 2.86 9.91 -13.63
C ILE A 5 2.22 8.53 -13.34
N PRO A 6 1.54 8.35 -12.20
CA PRO A 6 0.87 7.09 -11.90
C PRO A 6 -0.26 6.81 -12.89
N ARG A 7 -0.52 5.52 -13.14
CA ARG A 7 -1.73 5.05 -13.82
C ARG A 7 -2.58 4.24 -12.83
N PRO A 8 -3.42 4.88 -12.00
CA PRO A 8 -4.19 4.18 -10.97
C PRO A 8 -5.20 3.17 -11.52
N TYR A 9 -5.68 2.30 -10.62
CA TYR A 9 -6.84 1.45 -10.85
C TYR A 9 -8.10 2.23 -10.44
N ASN A 10 -8.76 2.84 -11.43
CA ASN A 10 -9.96 3.68 -11.21
C ASN A 10 -11.28 2.89 -11.24
N ASN A 11 -11.23 1.65 -11.73
CA ASN A 11 -12.37 0.75 -11.88
C ASN A 11 -11.95 -0.68 -11.50
N THR A 12 -12.91 -1.60 -11.45
CA THR A 12 -12.69 -3.01 -11.10
C THR A 12 -12.20 -3.87 -12.26
N GLU A 13 -12.02 -3.30 -13.45
CA GLU A 13 -11.60 -4.03 -14.64
C GLU A 13 -10.08 -4.22 -14.63
N GLY A 14 -9.64 -5.49 -14.71
CA GLY A 14 -8.21 -5.81 -14.78
C GLY A 14 -7.45 -5.56 -13.47
N LEU A 15 -8.11 -5.70 -12.31
CA LEU A 15 -7.40 -5.74 -11.03
C LEU A 15 -6.51 -7.00 -10.97
N PRO A 16 -5.23 -6.88 -10.57
CA PRO A 16 -4.32 -8.02 -10.48
C PRO A 16 -4.84 -9.11 -9.55
N GLU A 17 -4.62 -10.39 -9.89
CA GLU A 17 -5.00 -11.52 -9.03
C GLU A 17 -4.39 -11.40 -7.64
N LYS A 18 -3.11 -11.01 -7.57
CA LYS A 18 -2.33 -10.83 -6.34
C LYS A 18 -2.72 -9.61 -5.50
N MET A 19 -3.62 -8.76 -5.99
CA MET A 19 -4.13 -7.65 -5.19
C MET A 19 -5.05 -8.20 -4.10
N PRO A 20 -4.90 -7.78 -2.82
CA PRO A 20 -5.75 -8.25 -1.73
C PRO A 20 -7.23 -7.98 -1.99
N GLU A 21 -8.08 -8.92 -1.58
CA GLU A 21 -9.52 -8.86 -1.84
C GLU A 21 -10.18 -7.67 -1.14
N ASP A 22 -9.74 -7.33 0.08
CA ASP A 22 -10.23 -6.16 0.80
C ASP A 22 -9.92 -4.85 0.05
N LEU A 23 -8.73 -4.78 -0.58
CA LEU A 23 -8.37 -3.64 -1.42
C LEU A 23 -9.19 -3.59 -2.71
N LYS A 24 -9.43 -4.74 -3.38
CA LYS A 24 -10.31 -4.79 -4.56
C LYS A 24 -11.72 -4.28 -4.23
N GLN A 25 -12.25 -4.70 -3.08
CA GLN A 25 -13.54 -4.25 -2.59
C GLN A 25 -13.54 -2.74 -2.27
N HIS A 26 -12.49 -2.23 -1.63
CA HIS A 26 -12.35 -0.81 -1.36
C HIS A 26 -12.35 0.03 -2.66
N ILE A 27 -11.55 -0.38 -3.66
CA ILE A 27 -11.52 0.27 -4.98
C ILE A 27 -12.90 0.26 -5.63
N LYS A 28 -13.64 -0.85 -5.53
CA LYS A 28 -15.01 -0.96 -6.04
C LYS A 28 -15.95 0.06 -5.40
N MET A 29 -15.84 0.32 -4.09
CA MET A 29 -16.69 1.28 -3.37
C MET A 29 -16.46 2.74 -3.77
N VAL A 30 -15.24 3.07 -4.19
CA VAL A 30 -14.86 4.42 -4.61
C VAL A 30 -14.78 4.59 -6.13
N SER A 31 -15.02 3.51 -6.89
CA SER A 31 -14.96 3.50 -8.36
C SER A 31 -15.81 4.62 -8.96
N GLY A 32 -15.23 5.34 -9.92
CA GLY A 32 -15.87 6.49 -10.58
C GLY A 32 -15.85 7.79 -9.78
N LYS A 33 -15.32 7.80 -8.54
CA LYS A 33 -15.15 9.01 -7.73
C LYS A 33 -13.72 9.55 -7.81
N PRO A 34 -13.47 10.84 -7.52
CA PRO A 34 -12.12 11.42 -7.54
C PRO A 34 -11.11 10.67 -6.65
N GLU A 35 -11.57 10.07 -5.56
CA GLU A 35 -10.76 9.28 -4.63
C GLU A 35 -10.18 8.02 -5.28
N ALA A 36 -10.78 7.52 -6.35
CA ALA A 36 -10.28 6.37 -7.10
C ALA A 36 -8.92 6.65 -7.77
N ASN A 37 -8.61 7.93 -8.01
CA ASN A 37 -7.36 8.38 -8.63
C ASN A 37 -6.19 8.37 -7.63
N THR A 38 -5.85 7.17 -7.17
CA THR A 38 -4.91 6.92 -6.06
C THR A 38 -3.96 5.78 -6.39
N VAL A 39 -2.67 5.95 -6.11
CA VAL A 39 -1.73 4.83 -6.02
C VAL A 39 -2.03 4.09 -4.73
N TRP A 40 -2.69 2.95 -4.83
CA TRP A 40 -3.18 2.22 -3.65
C TRP A 40 -2.04 1.59 -2.87
N VAL A 41 -2.24 1.37 -1.58
CA VAL A 41 -1.29 0.64 -0.73
C VAL A 41 -2.03 -0.48 -0.01
N SER A 42 -1.40 -1.65 0.07
CA SER A 42 -1.83 -2.74 0.95
C SER A 42 -0.63 -3.30 1.69
N CYS A 43 -0.82 -3.66 2.95
CA CYS A 43 0.15 -4.30 3.83
C CYS A 43 -0.47 -5.58 4.38
N GLU A 44 0.28 -6.67 4.31
CA GLU A 44 -0.13 -8.00 4.76
C GLU A 44 1.08 -8.76 5.33
N GLY A 45 0.81 -9.82 6.10
CA GLY A 45 1.86 -10.76 6.52
C GLY A 45 2.41 -11.54 5.31
N GLU A 46 3.71 -11.85 5.31
CA GLU A 46 4.35 -12.47 4.15
C GLU A 46 4.03 -13.96 3.95
N ASN A 47 3.81 -14.68 5.05
CA ASN A 47 3.46 -16.09 5.04
C ASN A 47 2.20 -16.34 5.89
N PRO A 48 1.58 -17.54 5.84
CA PRO A 48 0.35 -17.81 6.57
C PRO A 48 0.41 -17.52 8.07
N ALA A 49 1.55 -17.78 8.72
CA ALA A 49 1.72 -17.48 10.14
C ALA A 49 1.78 -15.97 10.40
N ASP A 50 2.46 -15.20 9.55
CA ASP A 50 2.49 -13.74 9.65
C ASP A 50 1.10 -13.14 9.41
N VAL A 51 0.33 -13.67 8.45
CA VAL A 51 -1.05 -13.24 8.15
C VAL A 51 -1.96 -13.47 9.37
N GLU A 52 -1.80 -14.58 10.08
CA GLU A 52 -2.55 -14.85 11.31
C GLU A 52 -2.14 -13.93 12.47
N ASN A 53 -0.89 -13.46 12.50
CA ASN A 53 -0.33 -12.71 13.62
C ASN A 53 -0.39 -11.18 13.44
N VAL A 54 -0.52 -10.66 12.22
CA VAL A 54 -0.47 -9.20 11.93
C VAL A 54 -1.66 -8.42 12.48
N GLY A 55 -2.83 -9.06 12.60
CA GLY A 55 -4.06 -8.43 13.05
C GLY A 55 -4.61 -7.37 12.09
N PRO A 56 -5.58 -6.54 12.53
CA PRO A 56 -6.17 -5.50 11.69
C PRO A 56 -5.17 -4.40 11.31
N VAL A 57 -5.24 -3.94 10.06
CA VAL A 57 -4.37 -2.90 9.50
C VAL A 57 -5.20 -1.69 9.06
N GLN A 58 -4.85 -0.51 9.56
CA GLN A 58 -5.44 0.77 9.18
C GLN A 58 -4.44 1.67 8.45
N TYR A 59 -4.96 2.56 7.61
CA TYR A 59 -4.16 3.49 6.80
C TYR A 59 -4.60 4.92 7.07
N ILE A 60 -3.65 5.77 7.46
CA ILE A 60 -3.90 7.14 7.88
C ILE A 60 -3.11 8.11 6.97
N PRO A 61 -3.73 9.19 6.45
CA PRO A 61 -5.15 9.53 6.60
C PRO A 61 -6.07 8.73 5.68
N ARG A 62 -5.51 8.05 4.68
CA ARG A 62 -6.23 7.20 3.71
C ARG A 62 -5.30 6.14 3.14
N ARG A 63 -5.89 5.12 2.53
CA ARG A 63 -5.17 4.00 1.93
C ARG A 63 -4.53 4.39 0.59
N GLY A 64 -3.31 4.92 0.64
CA GLY A 64 -2.47 5.16 -0.55
C GLY A 64 -2.16 6.63 -0.83
N PHE A 65 -1.60 6.88 -2.01
CA PHE A 65 -1.07 8.17 -2.43
C PHE A 65 -1.91 8.78 -3.55
N PRO A 66 -2.60 9.90 -3.33
CA PRO A 66 -3.41 10.54 -4.36
C PRO A 66 -2.56 10.95 -5.58
N ALA A 67 -3.08 10.72 -6.77
CA ALA A 67 -2.34 10.97 -8.01
C ALA A 67 -2.00 12.46 -8.23
N TYR A 68 -2.74 13.40 -7.62
CA TYR A 68 -2.49 14.84 -7.77
C TYR A 68 -1.15 15.31 -7.15
N TYR A 69 -0.47 14.48 -6.35
CA TYR A 69 0.90 14.73 -5.88
C TYR A 69 1.96 14.42 -6.94
N TYR A 70 1.56 13.92 -8.11
CA TYR A 70 2.45 13.53 -9.20
C TYR A 70 2.11 14.31 -10.48
N PRO A 71 3.07 14.53 -11.38
CA PRO A 71 4.46 14.09 -11.30
C PRO A 71 5.33 14.94 -10.37
N PHE A 72 6.43 14.35 -9.91
CA PHE A 72 7.50 15.10 -9.28
C PHE A 72 8.34 15.83 -10.34
N THR A 73 8.45 17.15 -10.24
CA THR A 73 9.11 18.02 -11.24
C THR A 73 10.21 18.91 -10.65
N ASN A 74 10.80 18.55 -9.50
CA ASN A 74 11.79 19.38 -8.77
C ASN A 74 11.29 20.79 -8.40
N LYS A 75 9.98 20.97 -8.26
CA LYS A 75 9.42 22.24 -7.78
C LYS A 75 9.85 22.48 -6.33
N GLU A 76 10.32 23.69 -6.03
CA GLU A 76 10.64 24.10 -4.67
C GLU A 76 9.41 23.96 -3.75
N GLY A 77 9.62 23.44 -2.54
CA GLY A 77 8.55 23.17 -1.59
C GLY A 77 7.67 21.96 -1.92
N TYR A 78 8.06 21.11 -2.87
CA TYR A 78 7.36 19.85 -3.11
C TYR A 78 7.41 18.94 -1.88
N LEU A 79 6.24 18.46 -1.45
CA LEU A 79 6.09 17.49 -0.38
C LEU A 79 5.58 16.17 -0.96
N SER A 80 6.39 15.12 -0.87
CA SER A 80 5.96 13.77 -1.21
C SER A 80 4.83 13.32 -0.28
N PRO A 81 3.78 12.66 -0.80
CA PRO A 81 2.70 12.17 0.04
C PRO A 81 3.20 11.05 0.95
N LEU A 82 2.69 10.99 2.17
CA LEU A 82 2.99 9.96 3.15
C LEU A 82 1.69 9.23 3.55
N VAL A 83 1.82 7.96 3.91
CA VAL A 83 0.78 7.16 4.53
C VAL A 83 1.35 6.49 5.77
N ALA A 84 0.67 6.63 6.90
CA ALA A 84 0.96 5.87 8.09
C ALA A 84 0.13 4.58 8.09
N VAL A 85 0.76 3.47 8.47
CA VAL A 85 0.12 2.16 8.59
C VAL A 85 0.07 1.81 10.07
N LEU A 86 -1.13 1.65 10.60
CA LEU A 86 -1.38 1.28 11.98
C LEU A 86 -1.76 -0.19 12.05
N PHE A 87 -0.92 -0.98 12.71
CA PHE A 87 -1.21 -2.35 13.08
C PHE A 87 -1.91 -2.33 14.44
N GLU A 88 -3.23 -2.50 14.47
CA GLU A 88 -4.02 -2.19 15.67
C GLU A 88 -3.78 -3.17 16.82
N LYS A 89 -3.67 -4.46 16.49
CA LYS A 89 -3.55 -5.56 17.46
C LYS A 89 -2.67 -6.68 16.91
N PRO A 90 -1.39 -6.42 16.59
CA PRO A 90 -0.46 -7.48 16.23
C PRO A 90 -0.22 -8.40 17.42
N ARG A 91 0.07 -9.67 17.16
CA ARG A 91 0.39 -10.63 18.23
C ARG A 91 1.72 -10.25 18.90
N THR A 92 1.72 -10.25 20.23
CA THR A 92 2.90 -9.89 21.04
C THR A 92 3.85 -11.07 21.26
N GLY A 93 5.16 -10.78 21.31
CA GLY A 93 6.23 -11.74 21.52
C GLY A 93 6.36 -12.78 20.42
N VAL A 94 6.07 -12.37 19.18
CA VAL A 94 6.37 -13.07 17.94
C VAL A 94 6.93 -12.06 16.94
N LEU A 95 7.88 -12.47 16.12
CA LEU A 95 8.37 -11.68 14.98
C LEU A 95 7.41 -11.88 13.81
N ILE A 96 6.94 -10.79 13.22
CA ILE A 96 5.97 -10.79 12.10
C ILE A 96 6.64 -10.16 10.89
N ASN A 97 6.74 -10.89 9.78
CA ASN A 97 7.23 -10.35 8.52
C ASN A 97 6.07 -9.69 7.76
N ILE A 98 6.24 -8.43 7.39
CA ILE A 98 5.20 -7.63 6.75
C ILE A 98 5.71 -7.15 5.39
N GLU A 99 4.88 -7.37 4.36
CA GLU A 99 5.09 -6.81 3.02
C GLU A 99 3.99 -5.78 2.74
N CYS A 100 4.41 -4.54 2.47
CA CYS A 100 3.53 -3.51 1.94
C CYS A 100 3.80 -3.30 0.45
N LYS A 101 2.75 -3.30 -0.38
CA LYS A 101 2.81 -3.09 -1.83
C LYS A 101 2.08 -1.81 -2.22
N ALA A 102 2.65 -1.09 -3.18
CA ALA A 102 2.00 0.02 -3.86
C ALA A 102 1.42 -0.44 -5.21
N TRP A 103 0.18 -0.08 -5.52
CA TRP A 103 -0.54 -0.55 -6.71
C TRP A 103 -0.91 0.58 -7.66
N ALA A 104 -0.34 0.52 -8.87
CA ALA A 104 -0.76 1.25 -10.05
C ALA A 104 -0.37 0.44 -11.29
N LYS A 105 -1.07 0.64 -12.41
CA LYS A 105 -0.89 -0.13 -13.65
C LYS A 105 0.52 -0.04 -14.25
N ASN A 106 1.27 1.00 -13.89
CA ASN A 106 2.63 1.27 -14.38
C ASN A 106 3.71 1.18 -13.29
N ILE A 107 3.43 0.52 -12.16
CA ILE A 107 4.46 0.11 -11.21
C ILE A 107 5.05 -1.21 -11.69
N GLN A 108 6.37 -1.23 -11.87
CA GLN A 108 7.12 -2.45 -12.15
C GLN A 108 7.54 -3.05 -10.80
N TYR A 109 7.14 -4.29 -10.56
CA TYR A 109 7.49 -5.00 -9.33
C TYR A 109 8.75 -5.82 -9.57
N ASP A 110 9.73 -5.60 -8.70
CA ASP A 110 10.95 -6.39 -8.67
C ASP A 110 11.23 -6.76 -7.22
N ARG A 111 11.20 -8.08 -6.93
CA ARG A 111 11.44 -8.56 -5.57
C ARG A 111 12.88 -8.38 -5.12
N TYR A 112 13.85 -8.47 -6.03
CA TYR A 112 15.26 -8.35 -5.70
C TYR A 112 15.61 -6.92 -5.33
N GLU A 113 15.11 -5.96 -6.11
CA GLU A 113 15.31 -4.54 -5.86
C GLU A 113 14.25 -3.91 -4.94
N ARG A 114 13.28 -4.70 -4.44
CA ARG A 114 12.11 -4.22 -3.68
C ARG A 114 11.37 -3.07 -4.39
N ARG A 115 11.30 -3.12 -5.72
CA ARG A 115 10.54 -2.12 -6.49
C ARG A 115 9.06 -2.36 -6.31
N GLY A 116 8.33 -1.31 -5.93
CA GLY A 116 6.88 -1.35 -5.74
C GLY A 116 6.43 -2.04 -4.45
N SER A 117 7.36 -2.47 -3.59
CA SER A 117 7.05 -3.02 -2.28
C SER A 117 8.08 -2.62 -1.23
N VAL A 118 7.72 -2.76 0.04
CA VAL A 118 8.65 -2.68 1.16
C VAL A 118 8.40 -3.86 2.08
N HIS A 119 9.48 -4.42 2.59
CA HIS A 119 9.48 -5.49 3.59
C HIS A 119 10.07 -4.94 4.89
N PHE A 120 9.45 -5.28 6.01
CA PHE A 120 9.98 -5.01 7.35
C PHE A 120 9.46 -6.04 8.36
N GLU A 121 10.16 -6.13 9.49
CA GLU A 121 9.82 -7.01 10.60
C GLU A 121 9.20 -6.21 11.75
N LEU A 122 8.13 -6.74 12.34
CA LEU A 122 7.44 -6.15 13.48
C LEU A 122 7.43 -7.14 14.65
N MET A 123 7.87 -6.69 15.82
CA MET A 123 7.72 -7.44 17.07
C MET A 123 7.32 -6.47 18.17
N VAL A 124 6.26 -6.80 18.89
CA VAL A 124 5.84 -6.08 20.10
C VAL A 124 6.20 -6.95 21.30
N ASP A 125 7.04 -6.43 22.19
CA ASP A 125 7.49 -7.18 23.36
C ASP A 125 6.33 -7.56 24.29
N ARG A 126 6.47 -8.70 24.98
CA ARG A 126 5.58 -9.07 26.08
C ARG A 126 6.05 -8.28 27.30
N ASN A 127 5.27 -7.31 27.74
CA ASN A 127 5.48 -6.67 29.04
C ASN A 127 5.42 -7.70 30.18
#